data_AF-A0ABD3L4A3-F1
#
_entry.id   AF-A0ABD3L4A3-F1
#
_cell.length_a   1.000
_cell.length_b   1.000
_cell.length_c   1.000
_cell.angle_alpha   90.00
_cell.angle_beta   90.00
_cell.angle_gamma   90.00
#
_symmetry.space_group_name_H-M   'P 1'
#
loop_
_entity.id
_entity.type
_entity.pdbx_description
1 polymer ?
#
loop_
_entity_poly.entity_id
_entity_poly.type
_entity_poly.pdbx_seq_one_letter_code
_entity_poly.pdbx_strand_id
1 'polypeptide(L)'
;MRRELVRDLAKVLVAFDIRTESLAKVDLPNVIDNRVRMDLVVLREHFCLSVYVEPRAIVWIMRRYGSNRPWDLLFSLRDHWWSFRPVQSLAYFQYDHRVLVEVASETKTVGWYNLGTDHVEQFHMNGMPSPFVAATCLWY
;
A
#
# COMPACT_ATOMS: atom_id res chain seq x y z
N MET A 1 15.51 -32.46 3.23
CA MET A 1 14.39 -32.02 2.36
C MET A 1 14.84 -30.76 1.62
N ARG A 2 15.17 -30.89 0.33
CA ARG A 2 15.71 -29.81 -0.50
C ARG A 2 14.53 -28.94 -0.94
N ARG A 3 14.44 -27.69 -0.45
CA ARG A 3 13.45 -26.73 -0.98
C ARG A 3 13.97 -26.28 -2.34
N GLU A 4 13.40 -26.81 -3.41
CA GLU A 4 13.58 -26.26 -4.74
C GLU A 4 12.88 -24.90 -4.80
N LEU A 5 13.65 -23.87 -5.12
CA LEU A 5 13.14 -22.52 -5.29
C LEU A 5 12.50 -22.47 -6.68
N VAL A 6 11.19 -22.72 -6.74
CA VAL A 6 10.40 -22.59 -7.97
C VAL A 6 10.48 -21.13 -8.42
N ARG A 7 11.17 -20.89 -9.54
CA ARG A 7 11.55 -19.56 -10.04
C ARG A 7 10.41 -18.77 -10.72
N ASP A 8 9.14 -19.11 -10.49
CA ASP A 8 8.03 -18.41 -11.16
C ASP A 8 6.70 -18.43 -10.36
N LEU A 9 6.77 -18.15 -9.06
CA LEU A 9 5.58 -18.10 -8.20
C LEU A 9 4.88 -16.74 -8.29
N ALA A 10 3.76 -16.74 -9.02
CA ALA A 10 2.69 -15.77 -8.90
C ALA A 10 2.41 -15.40 -7.44
N LYS A 11 2.42 -14.10 -7.09
CA LYS A 11 2.02 -13.66 -5.74
C LYS A 11 0.53 -13.89 -5.54
N VAL A 12 0.17 -14.33 -4.34
CA VAL A 12 -1.22 -14.56 -3.93
C VAL A 12 -1.48 -13.79 -2.65
N LEU A 13 -2.70 -13.22 -2.54
CA LEU A 13 -3.21 -12.69 -1.28
C LEU A 13 -4.09 -13.75 -0.62
N VAL A 14 -3.88 -13.95 0.67
CA VAL A 14 -4.53 -15.00 1.44
C VAL A 14 -5.00 -14.42 2.75
N ALA A 15 -6.25 -14.73 3.13
CA ALA A 15 -6.82 -14.43 4.42
C ALA A 15 -6.82 -15.69 5.29
N PHE A 16 -6.49 -15.52 6.56
CA PHE A 16 -6.56 -16.57 7.57
C PHE A 16 -7.52 -16.14 8.66
N ASP A 17 -8.60 -16.89 8.85
CA ASP A 17 -9.56 -16.69 9.94
C ASP A 17 -9.06 -17.45 11.17
N ILE A 18 -8.72 -16.72 12.24
CA ILE A 18 -8.18 -17.28 13.48
C ILE A 18 -9.23 -18.12 14.21
N ARG A 19 -10.51 -17.75 14.13
CA ARG A 19 -11.59 -18.43 14.87
C ARG A 19 -11.92 -19.79 14.26
N THR A 20 -11.91 -19.88 12.93
CA THR A 20 -12.22 -21.13 12.20
C THR A 20 -10.98 -21.89 11.74
N GLU A 21 -9.79 -21.32 11.95
CA GLU A 21 -8.51 -21.81 11.46
C GLU A 21 -8.50 -22.08 9.95
N SER A 22 -9.30 -21.33 9.20
CA SER A 22 -9.50 -21.55 7.76
C SER A 22 -8.73 -20.55 6.92
N LEU A 23 -8.16 -21.06 5.82
CA LEU A 23 -7.45 -20.27 4.83
C LEU A 23 -8.34 -20.01 3.62
N ALA A 24 -8.45 -18.75 3.19
CA ALA A 24 -9.18 -18.36 1.98
C ALA A 24 -8.29 -17.52 1.06
N LYS A 25 -8.32 -17.82 -0.24
CA LYS A 25 -7.67 -16.97 -1.23
C LYS A 25 -8.50 -15.70 -1.41
N VAL A 26 -7.82 -14.56 -1.44
CA VAL A 26 -8.44 -13.27 -1.72
C VAL A 26 -8.06 -12.86 -3.14
N ASP A 27 -9.05 -12.48 -3.92
CA ASP A 27 -8.81 -12.00 -5.28
C ASP A 27 -7.96 -10.73 -5.25
N LEU A 28 -6.96 -10.65 -6.15
CA LEU A 28 -6.19 -9.44 -6.40
C LEU A 28 -6.96 -8.55 -7.39
N PRO A 29 -6.67 -7.24 -7.46
CA PRO A 29 -7.24 -6.39 -8.51
C PRO A 29 -6.87 -6.93 -9.90
N ASN A 30 -7.86 -7.04 -10.81
CA ASN A 30 -7.75 -7.70 -12.12
C ASN A 30 -6.66 -7.16 -13.06
N VAL A 31 -6.11 -5.98 -12.75
CA VAL A 31 -5.18 -5.23 -13.61
C VAL A 31 -3.72 -5.53 -13.27
N ILE A 32 -3.45 -6.35 -12.25
CA ILE A 32 -2.12 -6.45 -11.65
C ILE A 32 -1.42 -7.74 -12.08
N ASP A 33 -0.29 -7.59 -12.78
CA ASP A 33 0.69 -8.67 -12.91
C ASP A 33 1.22 -9.02 -11.51
N ASN A 34 0.95 -10.25 -11.06
CA ASN A 34 1.31 -10.68 -9.72
C ASN A 34 2.81 -10.93 -9.50
N ARG A 35 3.63 -10.68 -10.52
CA ARG A 35 5.10 -10.72 -10.43
C ARG A 35 5.69 -9.44 -9.83
N VAL A 36 4.91 -8.35 -9.80
CA VAL A 36 5.37 -7.04 -9.31
C VAL A 36 5.40 -6.97 -7.78
N ARG A 37 6.16 -6.04 -7.20
CA ARG A 37 6.18 -5.83 -5.75
C ARG A 37 4.79 -5.42 -5.26
N MET A 38 4.36 -6.00 -4.14
CA MET A 38 3.09 -5.68 -3.48
C MET A 38 3.32 -5.55 -1.99
N ASP A 39 2.71 -4.55 -1.38
CA ASP A 39 2.66 -4.36 0.07
C ASP A 39 1.19 -4.18 0.48
N LEU A 40 0.74 -4.92 1.50
CA LEU A 40 -0.59 -4.79 2.07
C LEU A 40 -0.49 -3.94 3.35
N VAL A 41 -1.28 -2.88 3.42
CA VAL A 41 -1.38 -2.00 4.60
C VAL A 41 -2.83 -1.83 5.00
N VAL A 42 -3.07 -1.37 6.22
CA VAL A 42 -4.42 -0.99 6.65
C VAL A 42 -4.46 0.52 6.75
N LEU A 43 -5.41 1.15 6.06
CA LEU A 43 -5.69 2.58 6.19
C LEU A 43 -7.05 2.73 6.85
N ARG A 44 -7.05 3.19 8.10
CA ARG A 44 -8.22 3.19 8.99
C ARG A 44 -8.78 1.78 9.14
N GLU A 45 -9.94 1.52 8.55
CA GLU A 45 -10.67 0.24 8.63
C GLU A 45 -10.62 -0.55 7.32
N HIS A 46 -9.87 -0.06 6.32
CA HIS A 46 -9.83 -0.67 4.99
C HIS A 46 -8.44 -1.23 4.69
N PHE A 47 -8.40 -2.41 4.08
CA PHE A 47 -7.17 -2.95 3.51
C PHE A 47 -6.80 -2.16 2.25
N CYS A 48 -5.54 -1.79 2.14
CA CYS A 48 -4.99 -1.17 0.95
C CYS A 48 -3.84 -2.01 0.41
N LEU A 49 -3.83 -2.18 -0.91
CA LEU A 49 -2.80 -2.92 -1.63
C LEU A 49 -1.99 -1.92 -2.46
N SER A 50 -0.75 -1.68 -2.05
CA SER A 50 0.23 -0.93 -2.83
C SER A 50 0.92 -1.86 -3.81
N VAL A 51 0.93 -1.48 -5.09
CA VAL A 51 1.49 -2.26 -6.18
C VAL A 51 2.45 -1.39 -6.98
N TYR A 52 3.68 -1.87 -7.16
CA TYR A 52 4.76 -1.13 -7.78
C TYR A 52 5.03 -1.66 -9.18
N VAL A 53 4.45 -1.01 -10.18
CA VAL A 53 4.63 -1.34 -11.59
C VAL A 53 5.30 -0.17 -12.27
N GLU A 54 6.59 -0.29 -12.58
CA GLU A 54 7.38 0.77 -13.21
C GLU A 54 6.65 1.39 -14.42
N PRO A 55 6.48 2.74 -14.48
CA PRO A 55 7.02 3.79 -13.61
C PRO A 55 6.07 4.30 -12.50
N ARG A 56 5.22 3.43 -11.94
CA ARG A 56 4.10 3.80 -11.07
C ARG A 56 4.06 3.03 -9.77
N ALA A 57 3.59 3.70 -8.73
CA ALA A 57 3.03 3.06 -7.55
C ALA A 57 1.52 3.26 -7.57
N ILE A 58 0.76 2.17 -7.50
CA ILE A 58 -0.70 2.17 -7.55
C ILE A 58 -1.21 1.64 -6.22
N VAL A 59 -2.07 2.41 -5.56
CA VAL A 59 -2.69 2.00 -4.30
C VAL A 59 -4.16 1.70 -4.55
N TRP A 60 -4.55 0.46 -4.23
CA TRP A 60 -5.93 0.01 -4.26
C TRP A 60 -6.51 -0.02 -2.84
N ILE A 61 -7.80 0.25 -2.69
CA ILE A 61 -8.52 0.13 -1.43
C ILE A 61 -9.58 -0.97 -1.53
N MET A 62 -9.64 -1.84 -0.54
CA MET A 62 -10.67 -2.85 -0.43
C MET A 62 -11.90 -2.23 0.23
N ARG A 63 -12.98 -2.02 -0.53
CA ARG A 63 -14.24 -1.47 0.00
C ARG A 63 -15.03 -2.49 0.82
N ARG A 64 -15.08 -3.73 0.32
CA ARG A 64 -15.89 -4.78 0.92
C ARG A 64 -15.25 -6.14 0.69
N TYR A 65 -14.72 -6.70 1.78
CA TYR A 65 -14.22 -8.06 1.81
C TYR A 65 -15.31 -9.08 1.43
N GLY A 66 -14.94 -10.10 0.65
CA GLY A 66 -15.85 -11.17 0.19
C GLY A 66 -16.81 -10.78 -0.94
N SER A 67 -16.69 -9.57 -1.51
CA SER A 67 -17.47 -9.19 -2.71
C SER A 67 -16.76 -9.58 -4.00
N ASN A 68 -17.51 -9.74 -5.11
CA ASN A 68 -16.96 -10.14 -6.42
C ASN A 68 -16.01 -9.10 -7.04
N ARG A 69 -16.05 -7.83 -6.59
CA ARG A 69 -15.16 -6.75 -7.02
C ARG A 69 -14.79 -5.91 -5.79
N PRO A 70 -13.89 -6.41 -4.95
CA PRO A 70 -13.66 -5.83 -3.63
C PRO A 70 -12.74 -4.60 -3.67
N TRP A 71 -12.02 -4.38 -4.78
CA TRP A 71 -10.97 -3.37 -4.91
C TRP A 71 -11.39 -2.20 -5.80
N ASP A 72 -11.18 -0.99 -5.29
CA ASP A 72 -11.23 0.25 -6.04
C ASP A 72 -9.83 0.88 -6.11
N LEU A 73 -9.56 1.61 -7.19
CA LEU A 73 -8.36 2.44 -7.26
C LEU A 73 -8.48 3.57 -6.24
N LEU A 74 -7.51 3.69 -5.33
CA LEU A 74 -7.44 4.82 -4.40
C LEU A 74 -6.67 5.98 -5.04
N PHE A 75 -5.42 5.72 -5.45
CA PHE A 75 -4.62 6.67 -6.21
C PHE A 75 -3.48 5.98 -6.97
N SER A 76 -2.86 6.71 -7.90
CA SER A 76 -1.69 6.26 -8.65
C SER A 76 -0.66 7.39 -8.70
N LEU A 77 0.54 7.10 -8.23
CA LEU A 77 1.69 7.98 -8.36
C LEU A 77 2.40 7.70 -9.69
N ARG A 78 2.60 8.73 -10.50
CA ARG A 78 3.46 8.71 -11.70
C ARG A 78 4.70 9.58 -11.45
N ASP A 79 5.83 9.27 -12.09
CA ASP A 79 7.12 10.01 -12.06
C ASP A 79 6.98 11.53 -11.87
N HIS A 80 7.80 12.17 -11.01
CA HIS A 80 9.20 12.64 -11.28
C HIS A 80 9.98 13.00 -9.99
N TRP A 81 9.36 13.03 -8.80
CA TRP A 81 10.05 13.43 -7.55
C TRP A 81 10.42 12.27 -6.61
N TRP A 82 9.75 11.12 -6.72
CA TRP A 82 9.87 9.98 -5.77
C TRP A 82 9.94 8.60 -6.41
N SER A 83 10.28 8.58 -7.69
CA SER A 83 10.28 7.40 -8.55
C SER A 83 10.89 6.16 -7.87
N PHE A 84 10.14 5.04 -7.94
CA PHE A 84 10.54 3.66 -7.62
C PHE A 84 10.75 3.28 -6.15
N ARG A 85 10.56 4.21 -5.23
CA ARG A 85 10.76 3.93 -3.82
C ARG A 85 9.46 3.39 -3.22
N PRO A 86 9.49 2.31 -2.41
CA PRO A 86 8.34 1.82 -1.68
C PRO A 86 7.59 2.99 -1.04
N VAL A 87 6.28 3.04 -1.29
CA VAL A 87 5.36 4.06 -0.81
C VAL A 87 4.49 3.39 0.24
N GLN A 88 4.81 3.66 1.50
CA GLN A 88 3.97 3.20 2.59
C GLN A 88 2.92 4.28 2.85
N SER A 89 1.64 3.92 2.64
CA SER A 89 0.55 4.79 3.09
C SER A 89 0.44 4.67 4.60
N LEU A 90 0.62 5.78 5.31
CA LEU A 90 0.71 5.82 6.78
C LEU A 90 -0.62 6.19 7.44
N ALA A 91 -1.37 7.12 6.83
CA ALA A 91 -2.63 7.61 7.38
C ALA A 91 -3.56 8.13 6.29
N TYR A 92 -4.87 8.04 6.51
CA TYR A 92 -5.89 8.65 5.64
C TYR A 92 -6.71 9.71 6.39
N PHE A 93 -6.67 10.93 5.86
CA PHE A 93 -7.39 12.08 6.39
C PHE A 93 -8.63 12.35 5.51
N GLN A 94 -9.78 11.87 5.99
CA GLN A 94 -11.03 11.85 5.22
C GLN A 94 -11.58 13.23 4.86
N TYR A 95 -11.40 14.24 5.72
CA TYR A 95 -11.99 15.56 5.54
C TYR A 95 -11.36 16.33 4.38
N ASP A 96 -10.05 16.17 4.18
CA ASP A 96 -9.32 16.86 3.11
C ASP A 96 -9.01 15.93 1.93
N HIS A 97 -9.49 14.69 1.97
CA HIS A 97 -9.14 13.66 0.99
C HIS A 97 -7.62 13.50 0.78
N ARG A 98 -6.85 13.47 1.88
CA ARG A 98 -5.39 13.36 1.85
C ARG A 98 -4.89 12.03 2.43
N VAL A 99 -3.85 11.48 1.84
CA VAL A 99 -3.14 10.30 2.34
C VAL A 99 -1.72 10.72 2.72
N LEU A 100 -1.31 10.41 3.96
CA LEU A 100 0.09 10.55 4.35
C LEU A 100 0.87 9.39 3.74
N VAL A 101 1.89 9.71 2.94
CA VAL A 101 2.75 8.72 2.30
C VAL A 101 4.18 8.88 2.76
N GLU A 102 4.83 7.77 3.11
CA GLU A 102 6.27 7.68 3.29
C GLU A 102 6.88 7.12 2.01
N VAL A 103 7.87 7.82 1.47
CA VAL A 103 8.67 7.38 0.34
C VAL A 103 10.04 6.96 0.85
N ALA A 104 10.40 5.71 0.59
CA ALA A 104 11.67 5.13 1.01
C ALA A 104 12.88 5.72 0.25
N SER A 105 13.32 6.92 0.62
CA SER A 105 14.54 7.55 0.10
C SER A 105 15.77 7.32 0.99
N GLU A 106 16.96 7.78 0.58
CA GLU A 106 18.14 7.81 1.47
C GLU A 106 17.85 8.57 2.78
N THR A 107 17.00 9.60 2.69
CA THR A 107 16.45 10.36 3.80
C THR A 107 14.93 10.23 3.76
N LYS A 108 14.38 9.18 4.39
CA LYS A 108 12.94 8.88 4.45
C LYS A 108 12.09 10.15 4.41
N THR A 109 11.33 10.32 3.34
CA THR A 109 10.58 11.54 3.09
C THR A 109 9.10 11.25 3.28
N VAL A 110 8.41 12.15 3.97
CA VAL A 110 6.97 12.04 4.20
C VAL A 110 6.27 13.17 3.45
N GLY A 111 5.10 12.89 2.87
CA GLY A 111 4.29 13.88 2.16
C GLY A 111 2.81 13.60 2.23
N TRP A 112 2.00 14.64 2.10
CA TRP A 112 0.55 14.55 1.99
C TRP A 112 0.15 14.46 0.53
N TYR A 113 -0.33 13.29 0.10
CA TYR A 113 -0.92 13.10 -1.22
C TYR A 113 -2.38 13.54 -1.20
N ASN A 114 -2.74 14.48 -2.06
CA ASN A 114 -4.12 14.94 -2.22
C ASN A 114 -4.82 14.12 -3.32
N LEU A 115 -5.84 13.35 -2.92
CA LEU A 115 -6.60 12.48 -3.83
C LEU A 115 -7.41 13.26 -4.87
N GLY A 116 -7.75 14.53 -4.60
CA GLY A 116 -8.52 15.36 -5.52
C GLY A 116 -7.66 16.04 -6.58
N THR A 117 -6.40 16.36 -6.28
CA THR A 117 -5.52 17.12 -7.19
C THR A 117 -4.38 16.29 -7.76
N ASP A 118 -4.15 15.05 -7.30
CA ASP A 118 -2.99 14.22 -7.69
C ASP A 118 -1.64 14.93 -7.43
N HIS A 119 -1.60 15.76 -6.38
CA HIS A 119 -0.41 16.52 -5.97
C HIS A 119 0.03 16.10 -4.59
N VAL A 120 1.33 16.28 -4.33
CA VAL A 120 1.91 15.93 -3.04
C VAL A 120 2.63 17.11 -2.44
N GLU A 121 2.28 17.37 -1.19
CA GLU A 121 2.88 18.40 -0.38
C GLU A 121 3.90 17.75 0.55
N GLN A 122 5.16 18.18 0.48
CA GLN A 122 6.19 17.67 1.38
C GLN A 122 5.82 18.02 2.83
N PHE A 123 5.81 17.01 3.70
CA PHE A 123 5.52 17.17 5.11
C PHE A 123 6.82 17.14 5.90
N HIS A 124 7.18 18.29 6.47
CA HIS A 124 8.32 18.39 7.37
C HIS A 124 7.85 18.46 8.82
N MET A 125 8.32 17.53 9.64
CA MET A 125 8.11 17.57 11.09
C MET A 125 9.42 17.96 11.75
N ASN A 126 9.44 19.12 12.40
CA ASN A 126 10.62 19.59 13.12
C ASN A 126 11.01 18.57 14.21
N GLY A 127 12.31 18.23 14.30
CA GLY A 127 12.82 17.28 15.28
C GLY A 127 12.60 15.81 14.94
N MET A 128 12.12 15.48 13.74
CA MET A 128 12.00 14.09 13.31
C MET A 128 13.39 13.42 13.22
N PRO A 129 13.60 12.27 13.89
CA PRO A 129 14.86 11.56 13.82
C PRO A 129 15.11 11.00 12.41
N SER A 130 16.36 11.01 11.97
CA SER A 130 16.79 10.39 10.71
C SER A 130 17.86 9.34 10.98
N PRO A 131 17.59 8.04 10.75
CA PRO A 131 16.35 7.46 10.20
C PRO A 131 15.23 7.27 11.26
N PHE A 132 13.98 7.19 10.81
CA PHE A 132 12.82 6.79 11.62
C PHE A 132 12.13 5.53 11.05
N VAL A 133 11.27 4.89 11.84
CA VAL A 133 10.37 3.83 11.37
C VAL A 133 8.94 4.27 11.69
N ALA A 134 8.06 4.28 10.68
CA ALA A 134 6.65 4.55 10.88
C ALA A 134 5.84 3.27 10.76
N ALA A 135 4.80 3.18 11.59
CA ALA A 135 3.82 2.11 11.56
C ALA A 135 2.42 2.73 11.66
N THR A 136 1.45 2.12 10.98
CA THR A 136 0.05 2.50 11.13
C THR A 136 -0.54 1.78 12.34
N CYS A 137 -0.99 2.54 13.33
CA CYS A 137 -1.70 2.01 14.49
C CYS A 137 -3.19 1.94 14.19
N LEU A 138 -3.81 0.79 14.49
CA LEU A 138 -5.26 0.62 14.46
C LEU A 138 -5.79 0.93 15.86
N TRP A 139 -6.67 1.93 15.95
CA TRP A 139 -7.39 2.23 17.18
C TRP A 139 -8.72 1.48 17.13
N TYR A 140 -8.97 0.64 18.13
CA TYR A 140 -10.20 -0.12 18.34
C TYR A 140 -11.06 0.54 19.42
#